data_AF-A0A961B5K9-F1
#
_entry.id   AF-A0A961B5K9-F1
#
_cell.length_a   1.000
_cell.length_b   1.000
_cell.length_c   1.000
_cell.angle_alpha   90.00
_cell.angle_beta   90.00
_cell.angle_gamma   90.00
#
_symmetry.space_group_name_H-M   'P 1'
#
loop_
_entity.id
_entity.type
_entity.pdbx_description
1 polymer ?
#
loop_
_entity_poly.entity_id
_entity_poly.type
_entity_poly.pdbx_seq_one_letter_code
_entity_poly.pdbx_strand_id
1 'polypeptide(L)'
;MKIETLAERLGDTARPSALLEKARRLGLRSPEDLERLAVRRGCLYYDIYSEGARLRDEPPPKPGRSAFSNTELAIALLSPAIEDSLHRKRLGAAMLSAPDVEPAALVALAKQEACEKIVKHIARCGKEVEPDNAFWTSILDSLADCDAPASEMPHPTRFFEMTGITRGKIGIQKRWIRPVAALALAP
;
A
#
# COMPACT_ATOMS: atom_id res chain seq x y z
N MET A 1 5.13 5.12 26.01
CA MET A 1 4.70 3.89 25.31
C MET A 1 5.81 3.52 24.33
N LYS A 2 6.24 2.26 24.31
CA LYS A 2 7.20 1.79 23.30
C LYS A 2 6.41 1.63 21.99
N ILE A 3 6.81 2.33 20.94
CA ILE A 3 6.17 2.20 19.63
C ILE A 3 6.64 0.86 19.07
N GLU A 4 5.71 -0.06 18.87
CA GLU A 4 5.99 -1.41 18.37
C GLU A 4 5.98 -1.40 16.84
N THR A 5 7.02 -1.98 16.23
CA THR A 5 7.12 -2.16 14.78
C THR A 5 6.18 -3.27 14.31
N LEU A 6 5.82 -3.25 13.03
CA LEU A 6 5.01 -4.32 12.44
C LEU A 6 5.70 -5.69 12.53
N ALA A 7 7.02 -5.76 12.38
CA ALA A 7 7.78 -7.00 12.58
C ALA A 7 7.59 -7.56 14.00
N GLU A 8 7.74 -6.71 15.03
CA GLU A 8 7.56 -7.12 16.43
C GLU A 8 6.14 -7.63 16.71
N ARG A 9 5.11 -6.94 16.19
CA ARG A 9 3.71 -7.41 16.27
C ARG A 9 3.46 -8.74 15.57
N LEU A 10 4.21 -9.01 14.50
CA LEU A 10 4.15 -10.28 13.78
C LEU A 10 5.00 -11.40 14.43
N GLY A 11 5.63 -11.12 15.58
CA GLY A 11 6.53 -12.06 16.27
C GLY A 11 7.87 -12.25 15.57
N ASP A 12 8.31 -11.30 14.75
CA ASP A 12 9.57 -11.29 14.01
C ASP A 12 10.52 -10.19 14.53
N THR A 13 11.80 -10.26 14.14
CA THR A 13 12.79 -9.23 14.49
C THR A 13 12.74 -8.10 13.48
N ALA A 14 12.61 -6.84 13.95
CA ALA A 14 12.67 -5.67 13.09
C ALA A 14 14.03 -5.59 12.37
N ARG A 15 14.01 -5.78 11.05
CA ARG A 15 15.21 -5.69 10.20
C ARG A 15 15.41 -4.26 9.70
N PRO A 16 16.67 -3.82 9.52
CA PRO A 16 16.95 -2.57 8.82
C PRO A 16 16.36 -2.60 7.41
N SER A 17 15.66 -1.53 7.02
CA SER A 17 15.08 -1.38 5.69
C SER A 17 15.91 -0.41 4.85
N ALA A 18 16.51 -0.91 3.77
CA ALA A 18 17.23 -0.08 2.82
C ALA A 18 16.28 0.89 2.10
N LEU A 19 15.03 0.46 1.88
CA LEU A 19 13.99 1.28 1.27
C LEU A 19 13.56 2.46 2.14
N LEU A 20 13.39 2.25 3.45
CA LEU A 20 13.10 3.33 4.39
C LEU A 20 14.30 4.28 4.55
N GLU A 21 15.52 3.76 4.51
CA GLU A 21 16.72 4.60 4.48
C GLU A 21 16.79 5.47 3.20
N LYS A 22 16.40 4.91 2.05
CA LYS A 22 16.23 5.68 0.81
C LYS A 22 15.17 6.77 0.99
N ALA A 23 14.00 6.44 1.52
CA ALA A 23 12.93 7.40 1.78
C ALA A 23 13.39 8.54 2.69
N ARG A 24 14.12 8.22 3.76
CA ARG A 24 14.70 9.18 4.71
C ARG A 24 15.69 10.14 4.05
N ARG A 25 16.55 9.66 3.13
CA ARG A 25 17.47 10.50 2.35
C ARG A 25 16.75 11.45 1.40
N LEU A 26 15.57 11.07 0.93
CA LEU A 26 14.68 11.91 0.12
C LEU A 26 13.81 12.85 0.96
N GLY A 27 13.99 12.85 2.28
CA GLY A 27 13.30 13.72 3.22
C GLY A 27 12.00 13.13 3.80
N LEU A 28 11.58 11.93 3.40
CA LEU A 28 10.42 11.23 3.98
C LEU A 28 10.87 10.60 5.30
N ARG A 29 10.79 11.36 6.40
CA ARG A 29 11.41 11.03 7.68
C ARG A 29 10.45 10.41 8.68
N SER A 30 9.15 10.52 8.46
CA SER A 30 8.14 9.86 9.28
C SER A 30 7.20 8.99 8.44
N PRO A 31 6.52 8.01 9.05
CA PRO A 31 5.56 7.19 8.34
C PRO A 31 4.42 8.03 7.71
N GLU A 32 4.02 9.14 8.33
CA GLU A 32 3.02 10.07 7.78
C GLU A 32 3.52 10.78 6.51
N ASP A 33 4.83 10.92 6.31
CA ASP A 33 5.37 11.44 5.05
C ASP A 33 5.08 10.48 3.89
N LEU A 34 5.19 9.17 4.12
CA LEU A 34 4.85 8.14 3.15
C LEU A 34 3.35 8.17 2.85
N GLU A 35 2.51 8.27 3.89
CA GLU A 35 1.05 8.33 3.75
C GLU A 35 0.61 9.54 2.92
N ARG A 36 1.15 10.72 3.24
CA ARG A 36 0.87 11.95 2.50
C ARG A 36 1.40 11.90 1.07
N LEU A 37 2.55 11.24 0.83
CA LEU A 37 3.03 11.02 -0.53
C LEU A 37 2.09 10.10 -1.32
N ALA A 38 1.53 9.06 -0.70
CA ALA A 38 0.57 8.16 -1.35
C ALA A 38 -0.73 8.88 -1.72
N VAL A 39 -1.29 9.69 -0.81
CA VAL A 39 -2.46 10.53 -1.08
C VAL A 39 -2.18 11.45 -2.26
N ARG A 40 -1.04 12.13 -2.26
CA ARG A 40 -0.63 13.01 -3.38
C ARG A 40 -0.41 12.29 -4.69
N ARG A 41 -0.12 10.98 -4.66
CA ARG A 41 0.01 10.13 -5.85
C ARG A 41 -1.30 9.49 -6.29
N GLY A 42 -2.41 9.81 -5.62
CA GLY A 42 -3.76 9.48 -6.07
C GLY A 42 -4.60 8.67 -5.09
N CYS A 43 -4.09 8.31 -3.91
CA CYS A 43 -4.84 7.55 -2.89
C CYS A 43 -5.90 8.37 -2.14
N LEU A 44 -6.69 9.16 -2.86
CA LEU A 44 -7.65 10.12 -2.31
C LEU A 44 -8.79 9.46 -1.51
N TYR A 45 -9.13 8.19 -1.82
CA TYR A 45 -10.16 7.44 -1.10
C TYR A 45 -9.90 7.38 0.42
N TYR A 46 -8.63 7.33 0.82
CA TYR A 46 -8.24 7.23 2.23
C TYR A 46 -7.90 8.57 2.88
N ASP A 47 -7.89 9.67 2.12
CA ASP A 47 -7.53 11.00 2.63
C ASP A 47 -8.52 11.51 3.69
N ILE A 48 -9.79 11.11 3.58
CA ILE A 48 -10.89 11.54 4.48
C ILE A 48 -10.62 11.15 5.95
N TYR A 49 -9.82 10.11 6.19
CA TYR A 49 -9.50 9.61 7.53
C TYR A 49 -8.19 10.17 8.09
N SER A 50 -7.50 11.06 7.37
CA SER A 50 -6.20 11.60 7.76
C SER A 50 -6.34 12.82 8.68
N GLU A 51 -7.02 12.69 9.82
CA GLU A 51 -7.15 13.80 10.78
C GLU A 51 -5.79 14.31 11.28
N GLY A 52 -4.77 13.44 11.33
CA GLY A 52 -3.40 13.81 11.70
C GLY A 52 -2.58 14.48 10.59
N ALA A 53 -2.93 14.30 9.31
CA ALA A 53 -2.15 14.83 8.18
C ALA A 53 -2.33 16.35 7.99
N ARG A 54 -3.45 16.89 8.48
CA ARG A 54 -3.78 18.32 8.45
C ARG A 54 -3.04 19.15 9.51
N LEU A 55 -2.36 18.51 10.46
CA LEU A 55 -1.77 19.15 11.65
C LEU A 55 -0.28 19.52 11.52
N ARG A 56 0.39 19.26 10.39
CA ARG A 56 1.75 19.76 10.16
C ARG A 56 1.73 20.91 9.16
N ASP A 57 2.25 22.06 9.59
CA ASP A 57 2.33 23.30 8.80
C ASP A 57 3.25 23.19 7.58
N GLU A 58 4.19 22.24 7.57
CA GLU A 58 5.13 22.06 6.45
C GLU A 58 4.70 20.94 5.50
N PRO A 59 4.62 21.20 4.18
CA PRO A 59 4.30 20.18 3.20
C PRO A 59 5.44 19.14 3.16
N PRO A 60 5.12 17.83 3.15
CA PRO A 60 6.15 16.80 3.09
C PRO A 60 6.95 16.92 1.78
N PRO A 61 8.24 16.51 1.80
CA PRO A 61 9.07 16.50 0.60
C PRO A 61 8.42 15.73 -0.55
N LYS A 62 8.74 16.16 -1.77
CA LYS A 62 8.02 15.78 -3.00
C LYS A 62 8.94 14.99 -3.96
N PRO A 63 9.50 13.84 -3.56
CA PRO A 63 10.33 13.08 -4.50
C PRO A 63 9.50 12.66 -5.71
N GLY A 64 10.03 12.96 -6.90
CA GLY A 64 9.46 12.51 -8.16
C GLY A 64 9.47 10.98 -8.27
N ARG A 65 8.67 10.44 -9.20
CA ARG A 65 8.57 8.98 -9.42
C ARG A 65 9.90 8.33 -9.83
N SER A 66 10.81 9.09 -10.46
CA SER A 66 12.16 8.62 -10.79
C SER A 66 13.06 8.45 -9.57
N ALA A 67 12.87 9.27 -8.53
CA ALA A 67 13.65 9.20 -7.30
C ALA A 67 13.07 8.18 -6.30
N PHE A 68 11.74 8.05 -6.27
CA PHE A 68 11.03 7.09 -5.44
C PHE A 68 9.81 6.57 -6.20
N SER A 69 9.84 5.34 -6.72
CA SER A 69 8.77 4.84 -7.59
C SER A 69 7.48 4.56 -6.83
N ASN A 70 6.38 4.28 -7.55
CA ASN A 70 5.14 3.84 -6.91
C ASN A 70 5.27 2.46 -6.28
N THR A 71 6.05 1.57 -6.89
CA THR A 71 6.39 0.26 -6.32
C THR A 71 7.14 0.43 -4.99
N GLU A 72 8.14 1.31 -4.96
CA GLU A 72 8.90 1.63 -3.75
C GLU A 72 8.01 2.24 -2.66
N LEU A 73 7.14 3.17 -3.02
CA LEU A 73 6.20 3.74 -2.07
C LEU A 73 5.22 2.69 -1.51
N ALA A 74 4.68 1.82 -2.36
CA ALA A 74 3.77 0.76 -1.95
C ALA A 74 4.43 -0.18 -0.94
N ILE A 75 5.66 -0.61 -1.22
CA ILE A 75 6.41 -1.51 -0.31
C ILE A 75 6.85 -0.79 0.95
N ALA A 76 7.27 0.48 0.88
CA ALA A 76 7.63 1.26 2.07
C ALA A 76 6.46 1.40 3.05
N LEU A 77 5.24 1.61 2.55
CA LEU A 77 4.00 1.66 3.37
C LEU A 77 3.67 0.33 4.04
N LEU A 78 4.14 -0.80 3.47
CA LEU A 78 3.90 -2.16 3.96
C LEU A 78 5.10 -2.76 4.69
N SER A 79 6.18 -1.98 4.90
CA SER A 79 7.40 -2.47 5.50
C SER A 79 7.16 -2.91 6.97
N PRO A 80 7.61 -4.10 7.38
CA PRO A 80 7.59 -4.52 8.78
C PRO A 80 8.43 -3.63 9.70
N ALA A 81 9.36 -2.86 9.14
CA ALA A 81 10.30 -2.02 9.89
C ALA A 81 9.72 -0.66 10.34
N ILE A 82 8.53 -0.28 9.86
CA ILE A 82 7.80 0.90 10.39
C ILE A 82 6.78 0.50 11.46
N GLU A 83 6.34 1.50 12.23
CA GLU A 83 5.23 1.38 13.20
C GLU A 83 4.00 0.76 12.53
N ASP A 84 3.32 -0.15 13.21
CA ASP A 84 2.14 -0.77 12.60
C ASP A 84 0.95 0.20 12.48
N SER A 85 0.29 0.20 11.31
CA SER A 85 -0.90 1.00 11.05
C SER A 85 -1.81 0.35 10.02
N LEU A 86 -3.06 0.06 10.42
CA LEU A 86 -4.10 -0.43 9.50
C LEU A 86 -4.41 0.58 8.40
N HIS A 87 -4.33 1.88 8.69
CA HIS A 87 -4.52 2.92 7.68
C HIS A 87 -3.42 2.86 6.61
N ARG A 88 -2.17 2.72 7.04
CA ARG A 88 -1.02 2.62 6.14
C ARG A 88 -1.05 1.36 5.29
N LYS A 89 -1.46 0.23 5.87
CA LYS A 89 -1.70 -1.01 5.14
C LYS A 89 -2.75 -0.84 4.03
N ARG A 90 -3.81 -0.05 4.25
CA ARG A 90 -4.81 0.28 3.22
C ARG A 90 -4.23 1.15 2.11
N LEU A 91 -3.44 2.17 2.46
CA LEU A 91 -2.74 3.01 1.49
C LEU A 91 -1.75 2.20 0.65
N GLY A 92 -0.96 1.34 1.29
CA GLY A 92 -0.05 0.42 0.62
C GLY A 92 -0.79 -0.50 -0.35
N ALA A 93 -1.89 -1.12 0.10
CA ALA A 93 -2.73 -1.98 -0.75
C ALA A 93 -3.27 -1.26 -1.99
N ALA A 94 -3.73 -0.02 -1.86
CA ALA A 94 -4.10 0.78 -3.03
C ALA A 94 -2.89 1.06 -3.92
N MET A 95 -1.79 1.55 -3.35
CA MET A 95 -0.57 1.87 -4.10
C MET A 95 0.01 0.68 -4.87
N LEU A 96 -0.14 -0.57 -4.40
CA LEU A 96 0.28 -1.76 -5.17
C LEU A 96 -0.40 -1.82 -6.55
N SER A 97 -1.61 -1.29 -6.67
CA SER A 97 -2.37 -1.27 -7.93
C SER A 97 -2.20 0.02 -8.75
N ALA A 98 -1.17 0.82 -8.47
CA ALA A 98 -0.88 2.00 -9.28
C ALA A 98 -0.49 1.60 -10.72
N PRO A 99 -0.82 2.38 -11.76
CA PRO A 99 -0.66 1.97 -13.17
C PRO A 99 0.77 1.63 -13.61
N ASP A 100 1.78 2.17 -12.93
CA ASP A 100 3.21 2.02 -13.21
C ASP A 100 3.89 0.97 -12.31
N VAL A 101 3.12 0.20 -11.53
CA VAL A 101 3.64 -0.86 -10.67
C VAL A 101 3.74 -2.17 -11.44
N GLU A 102 4.97 -2.64 -11.61
CA GLU A 102 5.27 -3.92 -12.25
C GLU A 102 5.33 -5.06 -11.22
N PRO A 103 4.61 -6.19 -11.43
CA PRO A 103 4.57 -7.32 -10.49
C PRO A 103 5.95 -7.86 -10.10
N ALA A 104 6.86 -8.01 -11.06
CA ALA A 104 8.19 -8.58 -10.81
C ALA A 104 9.03 -7.68 -9.90
N ALA A 105 9.00 -6.36 -10.13
CA ALA A 105 9.71 -5.38 -9.29
C ALA A 105 9.11 -5.32 -7.88
N LEU A 106 7.78 -5.38 -7.78
CA LEU A 106 7.05 -5.42 -6.52
C LEU A 106 7.44 -6.65 -5.70
N VAL A 107 7.44 -7.85 -6.31
CA VAL A 107 7.82 -9.10 -5.65
C VAL A 107 9.27 -9.08 -5.19
N ALA A 108 10.18 -8.57 -6.02
CA ALA A 108 11.59 -8.45 -5.67
C ALA A 108 11.79 -7.55 -4.43
N LEU A 109 11.14 -6.39 -4.41
CA LEU A 109 11.19 -5.47 -3.26
C LEU A 109 10.51 -6.06 -2.03
N ALA A 110 9.37 -6.76 -2.18
CA ALA A 110 8.69 -7.39 -1.06
C ALA A 110 9.58 -8.41 -0.34
N LYS A 111 10.38 -9.18 -1.10
CA LYS A 111 11.38 -10.11 -0.55
C LYS A 111 12.52 -9.41 0.16
N GLN A 112 13.04 -8.34 -0.43
CA GLN A 112 14.12 -7.55 0.18
C GLN A 112 13.68 -6.91 1.50
N GLU A 113 12.42 -6.51 1.58
CA GLU A 113 11.84 -5.80 2.72
C GLU A 113 11.07 -6.73 3.68
N ALA A 114 11.17 -8.05 3.50
CA ALA A 114 10.53 -9.09 4.33
C ALA A 114 9.00 -8.90 4.52
N CYS A 115 8.32 -8.34 3.52
CA CYS A 115 6.89 -8.02 3.58
C CYS A 115 6.03 -8.94 2.71
N GLU A 116 6.56 -10.07 2.25
CA GLU A 116 5.90 -11.00 1.33
C GLU A 116 4.56 -11.50 1.85
N LYS A 117 4.46 -11.79 3.16
CA LYS A 117 3.21 -12.25 3.78
C LYS A 117 2.09 -11.23 3.63
N ILE A 118 2.41 -9.96 3.85
CA ILE A 118 1.48 -8.84 3.76
C ILE A 118 1.05 -8.63 2.30
N VAL A 119 2.04 -8.59 1.39
CA VAL A 119 1.79 -8.45 -0.05
C VAL A 119 0.95 -9.60 -0.58
N LYS A 120 1.25 -10.84 -0.20
CA LYS A 120 0.50 -12.04 -0.61
C LYS A 120 -0.93 -12.00 -0.11
N HIS A 121 -1.15 -11.63 1.16
CA HIS A 121 -2.50 -11.45 1.70
C HIS A 121 -3.30 -10.41 0.89
N ILE A 122 -2.71 -9.25 0.62
CA ILE A 122 -3.36 -8.20 -0.19
C ILE A 122 -3.66 -8.71 -1.60
N ALA A 123 -2.73 -9.45 -2.22
CA ALA A 123 -2.91 -10.02 -3.55
C ALA A 123 -4.01 -11.09 -3.60
N ARG A 124 -4.19 -11.89 -2.53
CA ARG A 124 -5.33 -12.82 -2.40
C ARG A 124 -6.65 -12.05 -2.38
N CYS A 125 -6.75 -11.00 -1.56
CA CYS A 125 -7.92 -10.12 -1.55
C CYS A 125 -8.17 -9.46 -2.92
N GLY A 126 -7.10 -9.02 -3.59
CA GLY A 126 -7.18 -8.46 -4.94
C GLY A 126 -7.73 -9.44 -5.96
N LYS A 127 -7.26 -10.69 -5.94
CA LYS A 127 -7.73 -11.77 -6.82
C LYS A 127 -9.20 -12.13 -6.59
N GLU A 128 -9.68 -12.09 -5.36
CA GLU A 128 -11.11 -12.31 -5.05
C GLU A 128 -12.02 -11.19 -5.60
N VAL A 129 -11.52 -9.96 -5.64
CA VAL A 129 -12.26 -8.80 -6.14
C VAL A 129 -12.17 -8.69 -7.66
N GLU A 130 -11.01 -9.00 -8.23
CA GLU A 130 -10.69 -8.89 -9.64
C GLU A 130 -10.12 -10.21 -10.18
N PRO A 131 -10.95 -11.25 -10.34
CA PRO A 131 -10.49 -12.59 -10.71
C PRO A 131 -9.81 -12.64 -12.06
N ASP A 132 -10.15 -11.75 -12.99
CA ASP A 132 -9.56 -11.73 -14.34
C ASP A 132 -8.30 -10.85 -14.44
N ASN A 133 -7.91 -10.15 -13.35
CA ASN A 133 -6.74 -9.29 -13.37
C ASN A 133 -5.46 -10.11 -13.18
N ALA A 134 -4.68 -10.24 -14.26
CA ALA A 134 -3.42 -11.00 -14.29
C ALA A 134 -2.35 -10.47 -13.31
N PHE A 135 -2.43 -9.19 -12.92
CA PHE A 135 -1.52 -8.59 -11.94
C PHE A 135 -1.50 -9.37 -10.62
N TRP A 136 -2.68 -9.68 -10.07
CA TRP A 136 -2.79 -10.39 -8.80
C TRP A 136 -2.28 -11.83 -8.90
N THR A 137 -2.60 -12.53 -9.99
CA THR A 137 -2.08 -13.88 -10.24
C THR A 137 -0.56 -13.90 -10.33
N SER A 138 0.04 -12.95 -11.08
CA SER A 138 1.49 -12.86 -11.21
C SER A 138 2.22 -12.70 -9.87
N ILE A 139 1.66 -11.91 -8.95
CA ILE A 139 2.21 -11.77 -7.58
C ILE A 139 2.08 -13.08 -6.81
N LEU A 140 0.89 -13.70 -6.82
CA LEU A 140 0.61 -14.92 -6.06
C LEU A 140 1.50 -16.09 -6.48
N ASP A 141 1.71 -16.25 -7.79
CA ASP A 141 2.54 -17.32 -8.36
C ASP A 141 4.04 -17.13 -8.04
N SER A 142 4.47 -15.90 -7.76
CA SER A 142 5.89 -15.55 -7.53
C SER A 142 6.31 -15.56 -6.05
N LEU A 143 5.34 -15.64 -5.13
CA LEU A 143 5.55 -15.63 -3.69
C LEU A 143 5.28 -17.02 -3.09
N ALA A 144 6.15 -17.45 -2.18
CA ALA A 144 5.99 -18.71 -1.44
C ALA A 144 4.66 -18.74 -0.69
N ASP A 145 4.09 -19.93 -0.45
CA ASP A 145 2.85 -20.03 0.30
C ASP A 145 3.07 -19.69 1.77
N CYS A 146 2.45 -18.59 2.19
CA CYS A 146 2.57 -18.03 3.52
C CYS A 146 1.35 -17.15 3.81
N ASP A 147 0.98 -17.09 5.08
CA ASP A 147 -0.15 -16.29 5.55
C ASP A 147 0.33 -15.18 6.49
N ALA A 148 -0.20 -13.97 6.29
CA ALA A 148 -0.15 -12.94 7.30
C ALA A 148 -1.15 -13.27 8.41
N PRO A 149 -0.85 -12.99 9.69
CA PRO A 149 -1.81 -13.16 10.77
C PRO A 149 -3.06 -12.30 10.53
N ALA A 150 -4.24 -12.92 10.55
CA ALA A 150 -5.49 -12.23 10.24
C ALA A 150 -5.80 -11.07 11.20
N SER A 151 -5.38 -11.17 12.48
CA SER A 151 -5.52 -10.10 13.49
C SER A 151 -4.74 -8.82 13.15
N GLU A 152 -3.72 -8.94 12.31
CA GLU A 152 -2.81 -7.86 11.95
C GLU A 152 -3.21 -7.17 10.65
N MET A 153 -4.16 -7.73 9.89
CA MET A 153 -4.55 -7.20 8.58
C MET A 153 -5.87 -6.42 8.64
N PRO A 154 -6.02 -5.32 7.86
CA PRO A 154 -7.33 -4.72 7.67
C PRO A 154 -8.34 -5.74 7.17
N HIS A 155 -9.58 -5.65 7.63
CA HIS A 155 -10.66 -6.45 7.07
C HIS A 155 -10.71 -6.30 5.53
N PRO A 156 -10.86 -7.37 4.73
CA PRO A 156 -10.72 -7.31 3.27
C PRO A 156 -11.56 -6.24 2.57
N THR A 157 -12.77 -5.95 3.09
CA THR A 157 -13.64 -4.88 2.58
C THR A 157 -13.06 -3.46 2.71
N ARG A 158 -11.92 -3.30 3.38
CA ARG A 158 -11.21 -2.02 3.48
C ARG A 158 -10.31 -1.75 2.28
N PHE A 159 -10.08 -2.72 1.39
CA PHE A 159 -9.24 -2.59 0.20
C PHE A 159 -10.04 -2.33 -1.09
N PHE A 160 -11.35 -2.53 -1.08
CA PHE A 160 -12.22 -2.30 -2.22
C PHE A 160 -13.44 -1.51 -1.81
N GLU A 161 -14.05 -0.82 -2.78
CA GLU A 161 -15.34 -0.18 -2.61
C GLU A 161 -16.44 -1.02 -3.29
N MET A 162 -17.66 -0.85 -2.81
CA MET A 162 -18.85 -1.47 -3.39
C MET A 162 -19.61 -0.40 -4.18
N THR A 163 -19.54 -0.43 -5.51
CA THR A 163 -20.04 0.64 -6.38
C THR A 163 -21.57 0.58 -6.61
N GLY A 164 -22.32 -0.05 -5.70
CA GLY A 164 -23.77 -0.20 -5.78
C GLY A 164 -24.27 -1.11 -6.91
N ILE A 165 -25.57 -1.02 -7.22
CA ILE A 165 -26.23 -1.74 -8.32
C ILE A 165 -25.95 -0.99 -9.62
N THR A 166 -25.22 -1.61 -10.54
CA THR A 166 -25.03 -1.08 -11.90
C THR A 166 -26.21 -1.51 -12.77
N ARG A 167 -26.87 -0.58 -13.47
CA ARG A 167 -28.01 -0.88 -14.36
C ARG A 167 -27.59 -1.90 -15.42
N GLY A 168 -28.20 -3.09 -15.41
CA GLY A 168 -27.86 -4.19 -16.33
C GLY A 168 -26.87 -5.24 -15.79
N LYS A 169 -26.30 -5.07 -14.59
CA LYS A 169 -25.52 -6.10 -13.90
C LYS A 169 -26.25 -6.55 -12.63
N ILE A 170 -26.39 -7.86 -12.45
CA ILE A 170 -26.95 -8.45 -11.23
C ILE A 170 -25.87 -8.43 -10.14
N GLY A 171 -26.20 -7.92 -8.96
CA GLY A 171 -25.35 -7.97 -7.77
C GLY A 171 -24.49 -6.73 -7.49
N ILE A 172 -23.94 -6.68 -6.28
CA ILE A 172 -23.06 -5.60 -5.81
C ILE A 172 -21.73 -5.71 -6.55
N GLN A 173 -21.37 -4.67 -7.30
CA GLN A 173 -20.08 -4.61 -7.97
C GLN A 173 -19.02 -4.19 -6.95
N LYS A 174 -17.92 -4.94 -6.89
CA LYS A 174 -16.73 -4.59 -6.10
C LYS A 174 -15.69 -3.98 -7.04
N ARG A 175 -15.01 -2.93 -6.58
CA ARG A 175 -13.89 -2.31 -7.31
C ARG A 175 -12.71 -2.14 -6.38
N TRP A 176 -11.55 -2.65 -6.77
CA TRP A 176 -10.32 -2.43 -6.01
C TRP A 176 -9.99 -0.94 -5.95
N ILE A 177 -9.74 -0.43 -4.74
CA ILE A 177 -9.36 0.96 -4.54
C ILE A 177 -7.93 1.13 -5.03
N ARG A 178 -7.72 2.09 -5.93
CA ARG A 178 -6.42 2.36 -6.55
C ARG A 178 -6.14 3.85 -6.58
N PRO A 179 -4.88 4.28 -6.73
CA PRO A 179 -4.57 5.68 -6.95
C PRO A 179 -5.27 6.16 -8.21
N VAL A 180 -6.10 7.20 -8.08
CA VAL A 180 -6.59 7.90 -9.24
C VAL A 180 -5.39 8.66 -9.77
N ALA A 181 -4.89 8.28 -10.95
CA ALA A 181 -3.95 9.12 -11.68
C ALA A 181 -4.57 10.51 -11.66
N ALA A 182 -3.89 11.49 -11.04
CA ALA A 182 -4.39 12.85 -10.98
C ALA A 182 -4.88 13.15 -12.40
N LEU A 183 -6.21 13.20 -12.55
CA LEU A 183 -6.83 13.64 -13.78
C LEU A 183 -6.05 14.88 -14.13
N ALA A 184 -5.63 14.96 -15.38
CA ALA A 184 -5.16 16.18 -15.97
C ALA A 184 -6.11 17.30 -15.54
N LEU A 185 -5.75 18.01 -14.47
CA LEU A 185 -6.11 19.39 -14.29
C LEU A 185 -5.19 20.08 -15.29
N ALA A 186 -5.65 20.05 -16.54
CA ALA A 186 -5.18 20.91 -17.59
C ALA A 186 -6.36 21.81 -17.97
N PRO A 187 -6.14 23.07 -18.34
CA PRO A 187 -4.95 23.90 -18.18
C PRO A 187 -4.97 24.75 -16.89
#